data_AF-A0A818W5T3-F1
#
_entry.id   AF-A0A818W5T3-F1
#
_cell.length_a   1.000
_cell.length_b   1.000
_cell.length_c   1.000
_cell.angle_alpha   90.00
_cell.angle_beta   90.00
_cell.angle_gamma   90.00
#
_symmetry.space_group_name_H-M   'P 1'
#
loop_
_entity.id
_entity.type
_entity.pdbx_description
1 polymer ?
#
loop_
_entity_poly.entity_id
_entity_poly.type
_entity_poly.pdbx_seq_one_letter_code
_entity_poly.pdbx_strand_id
1 'polypeptide(L)'
;MHAMRRFIQSHHDNGLSPHYYDYREYRVLPLLSALEPVKSNINHLDHRVNYLKHLWNHSSTFGLTQDESAAIFIYAYEDSELHVHSQLNLALRSENSSMLAPWFLYLKLLNTALQKLPTINGEVWRGMSIDIANRLAENEEIIWGCVSSCSLSKDIINRYINQNTVLCSIKVLNGKDICNYTLFRSDCEVLLLPGTRLLVKRISFDAYTRKRVIHLVELPDKNDTRPVSIHNSISARNKPPASPSDIDRSQKDKEYSITTFSNGDIYEVTYKNGEKLGYGTFYPKNGYAYKGYDASTRANGTGSRIRSNGDRCDGNFTDGKMTGYGSLSRADGYTYVGHWTCDKPNGNGNSTWANGNHYEGSHEYGKIHGKGKFSSANGDTYEGDLVDGKAHGQGVRIWADGDQYKGEFIDDKKHGRGTYNYGNGGKYNGDWANDKMNGYGVLQWPSKTVYAGSFKNGKRHGVGKLIFANGKVQNGTWEKDKFIS
;
A
#
# COMPACT_ATOMS: atom_id res chain seq x y z
N MET A 1 4.00 -9.82 3.73
CA MET A 1 2.70 -9.11 3.56
C MET A 1 2.03 -9.26 2.18
N HIS A 2 2.77 -9.50 1.08
CA HIS A 2 2.16 -9.69 -0.25
C HIS A 2 1.35 -10.99 -0.42
N ALA A 3 1.71 -12.07 0.27
CA ALA A 3 1.02 -13.36 0.16
C ALA A 3 -0.41 -13.34 0.79
N MET A 4 -0.65 -12.46 1.77
CA MET A 4 -1.93 -12.28 2.46
C MET A 4 -3.01 -11.58 1.60
N ARG A 5 -2.62 -10.75 0.61
CA ARG A 5 -3.58 -10.11 -0.32
C ARG A 5 -4.21 -11.08 -1.30
N ARG A 6 -3.59 -12.25 -1.56
CA ARG A 6 -4.15 -13.26 -2.46
C ARG A 6 -5.29 -14.07 -1.82
N PHE A 7 -5.34 -14.17 -0.49
CA PHE A 7 -6.29 -15.09 0.16
C PHE A 7 -7.63 -14.46 0.54
N ILE A 8 -7.67 -13.16 0.82
CA ILE A 8 -8.93 -12.44 1.04
C ILE A 8 -9.77 -12.41 -0.25
N GLN A 9 -9.16 -12.64 -1.41
CA GLN A 9 -9.78 -12.49 -2.73
C GLN A 9 -10.31 -13.81 -3.35
N SER A 10 -10.08 -14.99 -2.74
CA SER A 10 -10.37 -16.28 -3.41
C SER A 10 -11.57 -17.08 -2.88
N HIS A 11 -12.36 -16.58 -1.92
CA HIS A 11 -13.49 -17.35 -1.33
C HIS A 11 -14.86 -16.66 -1.48
N HIS A 12 -15.06 -15.85 -2.52
CA HIS A 12 -16.31 -15.12 -2.75
C HIS A 12 -17.25 -15.79 -3.76
N ASP A 13 -17.37 -17.12 -3.72
CA ASP A 13 -18.49 -17.85 -4.35
C ASP A 13 -18.99 -18.91 -3.36
N ASN A 14 -20.29 -18.87 -3.05
CA ASN A 14 -21.08 -19.73 -2.14
C ASN A 14 -21.30 -19.23 -0.69
N GLY A 15 -22.20 -18.26 -0.53
CA GLY A 15 -23.29 -18.31 0.47
C GLY A 15 -23.00 -18.38 1.98
N LEU A 16 -21.75 -18.42 2.44
CA LEU A 16 -21.38 -18.41 3.86
C LEU A 16 -20.32 -17.33 4.09
N SER A 17 -20.60 -16.39 4.99
CA SER A 17 -19.71 -15.28 5.36
C SER A 17 -18.33 -15.79 5.78
N PRO A 18 -17.22 -15.43 5.10
CA PRO A 18 -15.90 -15.83 5.55
C PRO A 18 -15.46 -14.90 6.68
N HIS A 19 -15.07 -15.48 7.81
CA HIS A 19 -14.43 -14.77 8.91
C HIS A 19 -13.25 -13.93 8.38
N TYR A 20 -13.35 -12.59 8.51
CA TYR A 20 -12.23 -11.71 8.21
C TYR A 20 -11.12 -11.94 9.22
N TYR A 21 -9.95 -12.39 8.76
CA TYR A 21 -8.79 -12.55 9.61
C TYR A 21 -7.87 -11.33 9.49
N ASP A 22 -7.84 -10.46 10.51
CA ASP A 22 -6.85 -9.40 10.64
C ASP A 22 -5.70 -9.89 11.54
N TYR A 23 -4.47 -9.95 11.00
CA TYR A 23 -3.30 -10.36 11.77
C TYR A 23 -3.04 -9.45 12.98
N ARG A 24 -3.54 -8.20 12.97
CA ARG A 24 -3.40 -7.25 14.07
C ARG A 24 -4.12 -7.71 15.33
N GLU A 25 -5.17 -8.53 15.21
CA GLU A 25 -5.95 -9.07 16.32
C GLU A 25 -5.21 -10.17 17.10
N TYR A 26 -4.14 -10.72 16.53
CA TYR A 26 -3.34 -11.74 17.18
C TYR A 26 -2.34 -11.15 18.18
N ARG A 27 -2.15 -11.83 19.30
CA ARG A 27 -1.08 -11.54 20.25
C ARG A 27 0.26 -11.93 19.63
N VAL A 28 1.31 -11.16 19.93
CA VAL A 28 2.68 -11.54 19.59
C VAL A 28 3.05 -12.78 20.41
N LEU A 29 3.40 -13.87 19.74
CA LEU A 29 3.82 -15.11 20.37
C LEU A 29 5.32 -15.35 20.13
N PRO A 30 5.99 -16.15 20.99
CA PRO A 30 7.30 -16.70 20.67
C PRO A 30 7.30 -17.39 19.30
N LEU A 31 8.42 -17.36 18.58
CA LEU A 31 8.51 -17.83 17.20
C LEU A 31 8.11 -19.30 17.05
N LEU A 32 8.52 -20.15 17.99
CA LEU A 32 8.09 -21.55 17.98
C LEU A 32 6.58 -21.67 18.14
N SER A 33 5.98 -20.97 19.11
CA SER A 33 4.53 -20.93 19.29
C SER A 33 3.77 -20.37 18.08
N ALA A 34 4.35 -19.41 17.37
CA ALA A 34 3.79 -18.88 16.12
C ALA A 34 3.83 -19.88 14.96
N LEU A 35 4.85 -20.76 14.95
CA LEU A 35 5.06 -21.79 13.93
C LEU A 35 4.56 -23.19 14.32
N GLU A 36 4.12 -23.39 15.57
CA GLU A 36 3.56 -24.66 16.08
C GLU A 36 2.54 -25.27 15.10
N PRO A 37 1.60 -24.52 14.50
CA PRO A 37 0.62 -25.12 13.59
C PRO A 37 1.21 -25.70 12.29
N VAL A 38 2.45 -25.34 11.91
CA VAL A 38 3.16 -25.90 10.74
C VAL A 38 4.35 -26.78 11.12
N LYS A 39 4.56 -27.03 12.41
CA LYS A 39 5.71 -27.76 12.95
C LYS A 39 5.84 -29.18 12.40
N SER A 40 4.74 -29.90 12.23
CA SER A 40 4.73 -31.25 11.65
C SER A 40 5.20 -31.29 10.19
N ASN A 41 5.12 -30.16 9.48
CA ASN A 41 5.41 -30.08 8.04
C ASN A 41 6.84 -29.57 7.78
N ILE A 42 7.57 -29.22 8.84
CA ILE A 42 8.91 -28.65 8.76
C ILE A 42 9.85 -29.53 9.57
N ASN A 43 10.68 -30.29 8.87
CA ASN A 43 11.65 -31.19 9.49
C ASN A 43 12.56 -30.41 10.44
N HIS A 44 12.68 -30.93 11.66
CA HIS A 44 13.54 -30.40 12.72
C HIS A 44 13.31 -28.90 13.03
N LEU A 45 12.08 -28.40 12.89
CA LEU A 45 11.74 -26.99 13.12
C LEU A 45 12.27 -26.48 14.47
N ASP A 46 12.04 -27.23 15.55
CA ASP A 46 12.49 -26.84 16.89
C ASP A 46 14.00 -26.65 16.96
N HIS A 47 14.74 -27.64 16.48
CA HIS A 47 16.20 -27.61 16.47
C HIS A 47 16.72 -26.43 15.63
N ARG A 48 16.13 -26.21 14.45
CA ARG A 48 16.54 -25.14 13.54
C ARG A 48 16.21 -23.75 14.08
N VAL A 49 15.01 -23.54 14.62
CA VAL A 49 14.66 -22.26 15.27
C VAL A 49 15.55 -22.00 16.48
N ASN A 50 15.82 -23.01 17.31
CA ASN A 50 16.73 -22.87 18.45
C ASN A 50 18.17 -22.58 18.01
N TYR A 51 18.63 -23.21 16.93
CA TYR A 51 19.91 -22.91 16.31
C TYR A 51 19.97 -21.45 15.81
N LEU A 52 18.94 -20.97 15.11
CA LEU A 52 18.84 -19.58 14.66
C LEU A 52 18.83 -18.58 15.82
N LYS A 53 18.06 -18.86 16.88
CA LYS A 53 18.05 -18.05 18.11
C LYS A 53 19.44 -17.97 18.76
N HIS A 54 20.18 -19.07 18.77
CA HIS A 54 21.53 -19.13 19.29
C HIS A 54 22.53 -18.36 18.41
N LEU A 55 22.45 -18.53 17.09
CA LEU A 55 23.39 -17.91 16.15
C LEU A 55 23.16 -16.39 16.00
N TRP A 56 21.92 -15.93 16.18
CA TRP A 56 21.54 -14.51 16.18
C TRP A 56 21.16 -13.98 17.57
N ASN A 57 22.02 -14.26 18.55
CA ASN A 57 21.88 -13.78 19.93
C ASN A 57 22.28 -12.29 20.11
N HIS A 58 22.10 -11.45 19.10
CA HIS A 58 22.55 -10.04 19.10
C HIS A 58 21.59 -9.11 19.85
N SER A 59 21.05 -9.56 20.99
CA SER A 59 19.99 -8.89 21.76
C SER A 59 20.39 -7.54 22.40
N SER A 60 21.51 -6.93 22.02
CA SER A 60 22.01 -5.69 22.65
C SER A 60 21.99 -4.45 21.77
N THR A 61 22.10 -4.53 20.44
CA THR A 61 22.24 -3.29 19.64
C THR A 61 20.89 -2.58 19.41
N PHE A 62 19.78 -3.34 19.25
CA PHE A 62 18.47 -2.77 18.89
C PHE A 62 17.29 -3.31 19.74
N GLY A 63 17.57 -3.95 20.88
CA GLY A 63 16.53 -4.46 21.78
C GLY A 63 15.65 -5.58 21.19
N LEU A 64 16.14 -6.29 20.18
CA LEU A 64 15.48 -7.48 19.62
C LEU A 64 15.58 -8.66 20.59
N THR A 65 14.48 -9.39 20.73
CA THR A 65 14.49 -10.72 21.34
C THR A 65 15.08 -11.73 20.35
N GLN A 66 15.55 -12.88 20.87
CA GLN A 66 16.03 -13.98 20.02
C GLN A 66 14.95 -14.49 19.04
N ASP A 67 13.68 -14.48 19.46
CA ASP A 67 12.53 -14.82 18.62
C ASP A 67 12.34 -13.85 17.45
N GLU A 68 12.46 -12.54 17.71
CA GLU A 68 12.36 -11.50 16.70
C GLU A 68 13.51 -11.59 15.69
N SER A 69 14.75 -11.75 16.16
CA SER A 69 15.92 -11.95 15.30
C SER A 69 15.78 -13.18 14.40
N ALA A 70 15.35 -14.30 14.97
CA ALA A 70 15.13 -15.54 14.21
C ALA A 70 13.94 -15.40 13.22
N ALA A 71 12.87 -14.68 13.59
CA ALA A 71 11.73 -14.46 12.72
C ALA A 71 12.12 -13.65 11.47
N ILE A 72 12.90 -12.58 11.64
CA ILE A 72 13.40 -11.79 10.51
C ILE A 72 14.35 -12.63 9.64
N PHE A 73 15.21 -13.45 10.23
CA PHE A 73 16.10 -14.30 9.47
C PHE A 73 15.33 -15.29 8.58
N ILE A 74 14.29 -15.93 9.12
CA ILE A 74 13.40 -16.83 8.35
C ILE A 74 12.74 -16.09 7.18
N TYR A 75 12.39 -14.81 7.35
CA TYR A 75 11.79 -13.99 6.29
C TYR A 75 12.78 -13.62 5.19
N ALA A 76 13.99 -13.27 5.61
CA ALA A 76 15.03 -12.77 4.73
C ALA A 76 15.64 -13.94 3.93
N TYR A 77 16.04 -15.01 4.60
CA TYR A 77 16.70 -16.14 3.97
C TYR A 77 15.68 -17.19 3.53
N GLU A 78 15.35 -17.21 2.24
CA GLU A 78 14.78 -18.40 1.59
C GLU A 78 15.88 -19.47 1.52
N ASP A 79 16.24 -20.06 2.66
CA ASP A 79 16.99 -21.29 2.67
C ASP A 79 16.07 -22.40 2.16
N SER A 80 16.50 -23.06 1.08
CA SER A 80 15.87 -24.24 0.53
C SER A 80 15.67 -25.35 1.55
N GLU A 81 16.38 -25.33 2.67
CA GLU A 81 16.26 -26.35 3.71
C GLU A 81 15.10 -26.12 4.68
N LEU A 82 14.80 -24.86 5.04
CA LEU A 82 13.87 -24.55 6.13
C LEU A 82 12.40 -24.60 5.70
N HIS A 83 12.10 -24.37 4.42
CA HIS A 83 10.76 -24.38 3.81
C HIS A 83 9.65 -23.62 4.58
N VAL A 84 9.94 -22.84 5.64
CA VAL A 84 8.93 -22.20 6.49
C VAL A 84 8.03 -21.30 5.65
N HIS A 85 8.62 -20.45 4.80
CA HIS A 85 7.86 -19.61 3.88
C HIS A 85 7.02 -20.41 2.89
N SER A 86 7.53 -21.53 2.38
CA SER A 86 6.79 -22.42 1.49
C SER A 86 5.60 -23.05 2.21
N GLN A 87 5.80 -23.58 3.42
CA GLN A 87 4.75 -24.21 4.23
C GLN A 87 3.70 -23.21 4.68
N LEU A 88 4.12 -22.03 5.12
CA LEU A 88 3.23 -20.93 5.44
C LEU A 88 2.47 -20.47 4.16
N ASN A 89 3.12 -20.42 2.98
CA ASN A 89 2.45 -20.09 1.71
C ASN A 89 1.50 -21.18 1.21
N LEU A 90 1.72 -22.46 1.56
CA LEU A 90 0.79 -23.55 1.30
C LEU A 90 -0.48 -23.39 2.14
N ALA A 91 -0.35 -22.94 3.38
CA ALA A 91 -1.47 -22.52 4.21
C ALA A 91 -2.33 -21.45 3.51
N LEU A 92 -1.68 -20.46 2.88
CA LEU A 92 -2.29 -19.46 1.98
C LEU A 92 -2.75 -20.01 0.62
N ARG A 93 -2.77 -21.32 0.39
CA ARG A 93 -3.34 -21.92 -0.84
C ARG A 93 -4.35 -23.02 -0.52
N SER A 94 -4.51 -23.36 0.75
CA SER A 94 -5.18 -24.59 1.18
C SER A 94 -6.70 -24.50 1.37
N GLU A 95 -7.31 -23.33 1.12
CA GLU A 95 -8.73 -22.99 1.39
C GLU A 95 -9.22 -23.24 2.84
N ASN A 96 -8.36 -23.80 3.69
CA ASN A 96 -8.64 -24.13 5.07
C ASN A 96 -8.27 -22.95 5.98
N SER A 97 -9.29 -22.29 6.53
CA SER A 97 -9.15 -21.13 7.41
C SER A 97 -8.32 -21.41 8.68
N SER A 98 -8.32 -22.65 9.18
CA SER A 98 -7.49 -23.07 10.32
C SER A 98 -5.98 -23.07 9.99
N MET A 99 -5.63 -23.15 8.71
CA MET A 99 -4.24 -23.10 8.24
C MET A 99 -3.74 -21.66 8.04
N LEU A 100 -4.60 -20.64 8.07
CA LEU A 100 -4.18 -19.23 7.94
C LEU A 100 -3.60 -18.64 9.23
N ALA A 101 -4.04 -19.14 10.38
CA ALA A 101 -3.58 -18.71 11.70
C ALA A 101 -2.04 -18.67 11.85
N PRO A 102 -1.27 -19.72 11.48
CA PRO A 102 0.20 -19.67 11.56
C PRO A 102 0.83 -18.55 10.72
N TRP A 103 0.24 -18.20 9.56
CA TRP A 103 0.74 -17.08 8.74
C TRP A 103 0.59 -15.75 9.48
N PHE A 104 -0.55 -15.52 10.15
CA PHE A 104 -0.81 -14.28 10.88
C PHE A 104 -0.01 -14.16 12.18
N LEU A 105 0.13 -15.25 12.92
CA LEU A 105 0.97 -15.31 14.11
C LEU A 105 2.43 -14.97 13.78
N TYR A 106 2.96 -15.56 12.70
CA TYR A 106 4.31 -15.27 12.22
C TYR A 106 4.47 -13.81 11.76
N LEU A 107 3.52 -13.29 10.95
CA LEU A 107 3.58 -11.91 10.47
C LEU A 107 3.47 -10.87 11.60
N LYS A 108 2.70 -11.15 12.64
CA LYS A 108 2.58 -10.27 13.80
C LYS A 108 3.93 -10.13 14.51
N LEU A 109 4.62 -11.25 14.77
CA LEU A 109 5.96 -11.28 15.36
C LEU A 109 6.98 -10.57 14.46
N LEU A 110 6.98 -10.89 13.17
CA LEU A 110 7.87 -10.25 12.19
C LEU A 110 7.67 -8.73 12.15
N ASN A 111 6.44 -8.25 12.10
CA ASN A 111 6.15 -6.82 12.08
C ASN A 111 6.63 -6.11 13.36
N THR A 112 6.44 -6.74 14.53
CA THR A 112 6.98 -6.23 15.80
C THR A 112 8.51 -6.16 15.78
N ALA A 113 9.17 -7.18 15.22
CA ALA A 113 10.62 -7.22 15.08
C ALA A 113 11.14 -6.10 14.17
N LEU A 114 10.52 -5.90 13.01
CA LEU A 114 10.92 -4.85 12.06
C LEU A 114 10.76 -3.46 12.65
N GLN A 115 9.73 -3.18 13.45
CA GLN A 115 9.53 -1.87 14.08
C GLN A 115 10.62 -1.48 15.12
N LYS A 116 11.48 -2.41 15.54
CA LYS A 116 12.53 -2.17 16.54
C LYS A 116 13.89 -1.80 15.94
N LEU A 117 14.12 -2.03 14.63
CA LEU A 117 15.42 -1.68 14.04
C LEU A 117 15.48 -0.16 13.77
N PRO A 118 16.69 0.41 13.61
CA PRO A 118 16.84 1.84 13.41
C PRO A 118 16.66 2.25 11.93
N THR A 119 16.21 3.47 11.74
CA THR A 119 16.36 4.21 10.47
C THR A 119 17.84 4.59 10.28
N ILE A 120 18.47 4.27 9.15
CA ILE A 120 19.83 4.75 8.81
C ILE A 120 19.72 5.84 7.75
N ASN A 121 20.45 6.93 7.99
CA ASN A 121 20.71 7.97 6.99
C ASN A 121 22.17 7.83 6.56
N GLY A 122 22.44 7.44 5.30
CA GLY A 122 23.83 7.31 4.84
C GLY A 122 24.02 6.52 3.55
N GLU A 123 25.29 6.21 3.25
CA GLU A 123 25.71 5.44 2.07
C GLU A 123 26.12 4.02 2.49
N VAL A 124 25.42 3.00 1.98
CA VAL A 124 25.75 1.59 2.24
C VAL A 124 26.52 1.03 1.06
N TRP A 125 27.57 0.23 1.31
CA TRP A 125 28.47 -0.24 0.28
C TRP A 125 28.40 -1.77 0.13
N ARG A 126 28.71 -2.30 -1.06
CA ARG A 126 28.78 -3.74 -1.32
C ARG A 126 29.66 -4.08 -2.53
N GLY A 127 30.38 -5.21 -2.46
CA GLY A 127 30.93 -5.84 -3.67
C GLY A 127 29.85 -6.60 -4.45
N MET A 128 29.74 -6.33 -5.75
CA MET A 128 28.84 -7.01 -6.69
C MET A 128 29.67 -7.71 -7.77
N SER A 129 29.27 -8.90 -8.23
CA SER A 129 29.94 -9.55 -9.37
C SER A 129 29.93 -8.66 -10.60
N ILE A 130 31.05 -8.63 -11.33
CA ILE A 130 31.20 -7.84 -12.55
C ILE A 130 30.18 -8.23 -13.64
N ASP A 131 29.74 -9.48 -13.67
CA ASP A 131 28.76 -9.97 -14.66
C ASP A 131 27.37 -9.36 -14.46
N ILE A 132 26.98 -9.16 -13.19
CA ILE A 132 25.72 -8.49 -12.83
C ILE A 132 25.86 -6.99 -13.13
N ALA A 133 26.97 -6.39 -12.69
CA ALA A 133 27.25 -4.98 -12.89
C ALA A 133 27.29 -4.56 -14.38
N ASN A 134 27.81 -5.42 -15.26
CA ASN A 134 27.89 -5.14 -16.70
C ASN A 134 26.52 -5.11 -17.40
N ARG A 135 25.48 -5.65 -16.78
CA ARG A 135 24.10 -5.63 -17.33
C ARG A 135 23.34 -4.37 -16.96
N LEU A 136 23.81 -3.64 -15.94
CA LEU A 136 23.15 -2.47 -15.39
C LEU A 136 23.48 -1.21 -16.20
N ALA A 137 22.45 -0.44 -16.56
CA ALA A 137 22.57 0.86 -17.21
C ALA A 137 22.11 2.00 -16.30
N GLU A 138 22.55 3.23 -16.58
CA GLU A 138 22.04 4.41 -15.87
C GLU A 138 20.53 4.57 -16.09
N ASN A 139 19.82 4.98 -15.03
CA ASN A 139 18.37 5.11 -14.92
C ASN A 139 17.59 3.79 -15.01
N GLU A 140 18.25 2.64 -14.87
CA GLU A 140 17.58 1.34 -14.78
C GLU A 140 17.02 1.10 -13.38
N GLU A 141 15.73 0.74 -13.31
CA GLU A 141 15.11 0.25 -12.07
C GLU A 141 15.43 -1.23 -11.89
N ILE A 142 16.03 -1.58 -10.75
CA ILE A 142 16.33 -2.95 -10.36
C ILE A 142 15.50 -3.33 -9.14
N ILE A 143 14.92 -4.53 -9.19
CA ILE A 143 14.32 -5.18 -8.03
C ILE A 143 15.35 -6.14 -7.47
N TRP A 144 15.76 -5.91 -6.25
CA TRP A 144 16.81 -6.69 -5.61
C TRP A 144 16.32 -8.13 -5.34
N GLY A 145 16.88 -9.11 -6.02
CA GLY A 145 16.29 -10.46 -6.09
C GLY A 145 16.68 -11.44 -4.97
N CYS A 146 17.68 -11.13 -4.15
CA CYS A 146 18.18 -12.07 -3.13
C CYS A 146 18.73 -11.35 -1.90
N VAL A 147 18.74 -12.03 -0.74
CA VAL A 147 19.36 -11.45 0.45
C VAL A 147 20.85 -11.33 0.28
N SER A 148 21.32 -10.16 0.65
CA SER A 148 22.61 -9.67 0.27
C SER A 148 23.18 -8.83 1.41
N SER A 149 24.26 -9.32 2.04
CA SER A 149 25.00 -8.57 3.09
C SER A 149 25.88 -7.46 2.52
N CYS A 150 25.64 -6.23 2.95
CA CYS A 150 26.34 -5.00 2.60
C CYS A 150 26.91 -4.40 3.89
N SER A 151 27.93 -3.52 3.81
CA SER A 151 28.48 -2.89 5.02
C SER A 151 28.40 -1.37 4.98
N LEU A 152 28.19 -0.79 6.17
CA LEU A 152 28.19 0.65 6.41
C LEU A 152 29.62 1.22 6.36
N SER A 153 30.62 0.37 6.57
CA SER A 153 32.04 0.72 6.46
C SER A 153 32.61 0.27 5.12
N LYS A 154 33.10 1.24 4.34
CA LYS A 154 33.85 0.98 3.11
C LYS A 154 35.09 0.12 3.37
N ASP A 155 35.72 0.26 4.54
CA ASP A 155 36.95 -0.47 4.90
C ASP A 155 36.70 -1.95 5.18
N ILE A 156 35.55 -2.30 5.76
CA ILE A 156 35.13 -3.70 5.90
C ILE A 156 34.95 -4.32 4.51
N ILE A 157 34.36 -3.60 3.58
CA ILE A 157 34.07 -4.12 2.23
C ILE A 157 35.34 -4.26 1.42
N ASN A 158 36.28 -3.34 1.58
CA ASN A 158 37.60 -3.46 0.97
C ASN A 158 38.31 -4.77 1.37
N ARG A 159 37.99 -5.37 2.52
CA ARG A 159 38.49 -6.70 2.91
C ARG A 159 37.81 -7.88 2.19
N TYR A 160 36.64 -7.67 1.60
CA TYR A 160 35.84 -8.70 0.89
C TYR A 160 35.81 -8.52 -0.65
N ILE A 161 36.30 -7.41 -1.17
CA ILE A 161 36.38 -7.14 -2.62
C ILE A 161 37.51 -7.99 -3.25
N ASN A 162 37.14 -9.03 -4.02
CA ASN A 162 38.08 -9.78 -4.87
C ASN A 162 38.27 -9.10 -6.25
N GLN A 163 39.12 -9.63 -7.14
CA GLN A 163 39.39 -9.00 -8.45
C GLN A 163 38.16 -8.88 -9.38
N ASN A 164 37.16 -9.76 -9.25
CA ASN A 164 35.99 -9.82 -10.13
C ASN A 164 34.73 -9.13 -9.57
N THR A 165 34.93 -8.08 -8.77
CA THR A 165 33.82 -7.33 -8.17
C THR A 165 33.85 -5.85 -8.52
N VAL A 166 32.66 -5.30 -8.74
CA VAL A 166 32.34 -3.89 -8.89
C VAL A 166 31.76 -3.39 -7.57
N LEU A 167 32.19 -2.22 -7.12
CA LEU A 167 31.71 -1.65 -5.87
C LEU A 167 30.35 -0.98 -6.13
N CYS A 168 29.36 -1.25 -5.30
CA CYS A 168 28.06 -0.60 -5.38
C CYS A 168 27.84 0.20 -4.12
N SER A 169 27.36 1.43 -4.28
CA SER A 169 27.01 2.30 -3.18
C SER A 169 25.54 2.68 -3.27
N ILE A 170 24.84 2.64 -2.15
CA ILE A 170 23.42 2.98 -2.05
C ILE A 170 23.36 4.28 -1.26
N LYS A 171 23.16 5.41 -1.95
CA LYS A 171 23.48 6.75 -1.42
C LYS A 171 22.29 7.54 -0.86
N VAL A 172 21.07 7.01 -0.99
CA VAL A 172 19.88 7.65 -0.42
C VAL A 172 18.95 6.56 0.11
N LEU A 173 18.69 6.64 1.41
CA LEU A 173 17.55 6.04 2.09
C LEU A 173 16.82 7.24 2.71
N ASN A 174 15.64 7.57 2.18
CA ASN A 174 14.94 8.87 2.25
C ASN A 174 14.50 9.32 3.67
N GLY A 175 15.37 9.32 4.68
CA GLY A 175 14.94 9.51 6.08
C GLY A 175 13.88 8.49 6.49
N LYS A 176 13.84 7.35 5.79
CA LYS A 176 12.84 6.30 5.91
C LYS A 176 13.44 5.13 6.65
N ASP A 177 12.57 4.47 7.37
CA ASP A 177 12.93 3.34 8.20
C ASP A 177 13.45 2.18 7.36
N ILE A 178 14.76 1.96 7.48
CA ILE A 178 15.53 0.92 6.79
C ILE A 178 15.04 -0.47 7.18
N CYS A 179 14.38 -0.61 8.32
CA CYS A 179 13.70 -1.83 8.72
C CYS A 179 12.79 -2.42 7.66
N ASN A 180 12.21 -1.58 6.81
CA ASN A 180 11.27 -2.05 5.79
C ASN A 180 11.97 -2.81 4.63
N TYR A 181 13.28 -2.63 4.48
CA TYR A 181 14.03 -3.08 3.31
C TYR A 181 15.37 -3.73 3.65
N THR A 182 15.76 -3.71 4.92
CA THR A 182 17.09 -4.12 5.38
C THR A 182 17.08 -4.66 6.81
N LEU A 183 17.76 -5.79 7.06
CA LEU A 183 18.03 -6.37 8.38
C LEU A 183 19.48 -6.08 8.78
N PHE A 184 19.78 -5.88 10.06
CA PHE A 184 21.17 -5.76 10.53
C PHE A 184 21.73 -7.12 10.90
N ARG A 185 22.91 -7.45 10.36
CA ARG A 185 23.70 -8.60 10.80
C ARG A 185 24.68 -8.23 11.90
N SER A 186 25.17 -6.99 11.91
CA SER A 186 25.96 -6.38 12.98
C SER A 186 25.83 -4.86 12.91
N ASP A 187 26.43 -4.13 13.85
CA ASP A 187 26.49 -2.66 13.86
C ASP A 187 27.06 -2.06 12.56
N CYS A 188 27.80 -2.86 11.79
CA CYS A 188 28.44 -2.43 10.54
C CYS A 188 27.92 -3.17 9.30
N GLU A 189 27.10 -4.21 9.42
CA GLU A 189 26.60 -5.01 8.29
C GLU A 189 25.07 -4.98 8.20
N VAL A 190 24.57 -4.70 6.99
CA VAL A 190 23.17 -4.58 6.64
C VAL A 190 22.82 -5.53 5.50
N LEU A 191 21.81 -6.37 5.69
CA LEU A 191 21.25 -7.30 4.74
C LEU A 191 20.10 -6.65 3.97
N LEU A 192 20.23 -6.48 2.66
CA LEU A 192 19.11 -6.05 1.81
C LEU A 192 18.10 -7.18 1.66
N LEU A 193 16.83 -6.90 1.93
CA LEU A 193 15.73 -7.84 1.74
C LEU A 193 15.45 -8.05 0.24
N PRO A 194 14.94 -9.22 -0.17
CA PRO A 194 14.48 -9.44 -1.53
C PRO A 194 13.24 -8.57 -1.80
N GLY A 195 13.16 -8.01 -3.01
CA GLY A 195 12.07 -7.12 -3.44
C GLY A 195 12.38 -5.62 -3.31
N THR A 196 13.51 -5.23 -2.71
CA THR A 196 13.90 -3.81 -2.58
C THR A 196 14.10 -3.16 -3.95
N ARG A 197 13.45 -2.02 -4.18
CA ARG A 197 13.47 -1.32 -5.48
C ARG A 197 14.56 -0.24 -5.47
N LEU A 198 15.54 -0.39 -6.33
CA LEU A 198 16.66 0.53 -6.47
C LEU A 198 16.71 1.08 -7.88
N LEU A 199 17.24 2.29 -8.03
CA LEU A 199 17.51 2.95 -9.30
C LEU A 199 19.02 3.09 -9.47
N VAL A 200 19.53 2.71 -10.62
CA VAL A 200 20.92 3.02 -11.00
C VAL A 200 21.02 4.50 -11.34
N LYS A 201 21.52 5.31 -10.41
CA LYS A 201 21.65 6.76 -10.61
C LYS A 201 22.81 7.12 -11.53
N ARG A 202 23.96 6.46 -11.35
CA ARG A 202 25.19 6.75 -12.09
C ARG A 202 26.17 5.58 -12.02
N ILE A 203 26.94 5.38 -13.09
CA ILE A 203 28.10 4.49 -13.08
C ILE A 203 29.37 5.37 -13.17
N SER A 204 30.35 5.10 -12.31
CA SER A 204 31.58 5.89 -12.22
C SER A 204 32.80 5.01 -12.01
N PHE A 205 34.00 5.57 -12.09
CA PHE A 205 35.24 4.87 -11.76
C PHE A 205 35.88 5.54 -10.54
N ASP A 206 36.17 4.76 -9.49
CA ASP A 206 36.83 5.25 -8.28
C ASP A 206 38.34 5.11 -8.44
N ALA A 207 39.03 6.25 -8.52
CA ALA A 207 40.48 6.32 -8.71
C ALA A 207 41.27 5.72 -7.54
N TYR A 208 40.71 5.72 -6.32
CA TYR A 208 41.38 5.19 -5.12
C TYR A 208 41.32 3.66 -5.10
N THR A 209 40.17 3.08 -5.43
CA THR A 209 39.98 1.61 -5.44
C THR A 209 40.27 0.97 -6.80
N ARG A 210 40.54 1.78 -7.85
CA ARG A 210 40.72 1.37 -9.25
C ARG A 210 39.60 0.46 -9.77
N LYS A 211 38.39 0.65 -9.27
CA LYS A 211 37.22 -0.17 -9.60
C LYS A 211 36.07 0.68 -10.11
N ARG A 212 35.23 0.08 -10.94
CA ARG A 212 33.92 0.66 -11.29
C ARG A 212 33.06 0.74 -10.02
N VAL A 213 32.33 1.84 -9.89
CA VAL A 213 31.40 2.12 -8.80
C VAL A 213 30.01 2.42 -9.36
N ILE A 214 29.02 1.64 -8.95
CA ILE A 214 27.61 1.85 -9.29
C ILE A 214 26.93 2.56 -8.13
N HIS A 215 26.37 3.74 -8.41
CA HIS A 215 25.60 4.53 -7.45
C HIS A 215 24.12 4.18 -7.61
N LEU A 216 23.55 3.62 -6.56
CA LEU A 216 22.16 3.23 -6.46
C LEU A 216 21.42 4.20 -5.55
N VAL A 217 20.15 4.47 -5.88
CA VAL A 217 19.22 5.23 -5.04
C VAL A 217 18.00 4.38 -4.82
N GLU A 218 17.53 4.29 -3.57
CA GLU A 218 16.27 3.62 -3.30
C GLU A 218 15.12 4.40 -3.94
N LEU A 219 14.28 3.69 -4.69
CA LEU A 219 13.06 4.28 -5.22
C LEU A 219 12.01 4.31 -4.10
N PRO A 220 11.24 5.40 -3.97
CA PRO A 220 10.14 5.41 -3.04
C PRO A 220 9.19 4.26 -3.37
N ASP A 221 8.74 3.62 -2.31
CA ASP A 221 7.66 2.65 -2.40
C ASP A 221 6.47 3.32 -3.10
N LYS A 222 5.73 2.61 -3.95
CA LYS A 222 4.66 3.22 -4.80
C LYS A 222 3.54 3.92 -3.99
N ASN A 223 3.60 3.87 -2.66
CA ASN A 223 2.70 4.46 -1.69
C ASN A 223 3.33 5.60 -0.82
N ASP A 224 4.57 6.05 -1.08
CA ASP A 224 5.19 7.16 -0.35
C ASP A 224 5.16 8.47 -1.15
N THR A 225 4.45 9.45 -0.62
CA THR A 225 4.08 10.71 -1.32
C THR A 225 4.95 11.91 -0.96
N ARG A 226 6.17 11.71 -0.41
CA ARG A 226 7.06 12.84 -0.11
C ARG A 226 7.81 13.33 -1.35
N PRO A 227 7.91 14.65 -1.60
CA PRO A 227 8.58 15.18 -2.78
C PRO A 227 10.11 15.06 -2.66
N VAL A 228 10.75 14.48 -3.67
CA VAL A 228 12.21 14.55 -3.85
C VAL A 228 12.52 15.74 -4.76
N SER A 229 13.08 16.80 -4.18
CA SER A 229 13.58 17.96 -4.92
C SER A 229 14.84 17.57 -5.69
N ILE A 230 14.74 17.39 -7.00
CA ILE A 230 15.92 17.33 -7.88
C ILE A 230 16.04 18.69 -8.58
N HIS A 231 16.96 19.53 -8.10
CA HIS A 231 17.41 20.69 -8.86
C HIS A 231 18.21 20.19 -10.08
N ASN A 232 17.64 20.35 -11.27
CA ASN A 232 18.39 20.32 -12.53
C ASN A 232 18.18 21.66 -13.24
N SER A 233 19.21 22.51 -13.19
CA SER A 233 19.33 23.66 -14.09
C SER A 233 19.80 23.17 -15.47
N ILE A 234 19.00 23.47 -16.48
CA ILE A 234 19.34 23.27 -17.89
C ILE A 234 20.21 24.44 -18.35
N SER A 235 21.25 24.16 -19.14
CA SER A 235 21.81 25.13 -20.08
C SER A 235 22.35 24.40 -21.30
N ALA A 236 21.64 24.54 -22.41
CA ALA A 236 22.05 24.12 -23.74
C ALA A 236 22.93 25.19 -24.39
N ARG A 237 24.03 24.80 -25.05
CA ARG A 237 24.58 25.52 -26.21
C ARG A 237 25.19 24.58 -27.24
N ASN A 238 24.79 24.81 -28.49
CA ASN A 238 25.24 24.20 -29.74
C ASN A 238 26.69 24.60 -30.12
N LYS A 239 27.44 23.70 -30.79
CA LYS A 239 28.20 23.92 -32.05
C LYS A 239 28.78 22.60 -32.62
N PRO A 240 29.12 22.52 -33.94
CA PRO A 240 28.96 21.34 -34.79
C PRO A 240 30.31 20.69 -35.21
N PRO A 241 30.33 19.76 -36.20
CA PRO A 241 30.87 18.41 -36.07
C PRO A 241 32.41 18.31 -36.24
N ALA A 242 33.02 17.33 -35.57
CA ALA A 242 34.36 16.85 -35.92
C ALA A 242 34.25 15.46 -36.57
N SER A 243 35.14 15.24 -37.54
CA SER A 243 35.29 14.12 -38.47
C SER A 243 35.51 12.73 -37.83
N PRO A 244 35.37 11.63 -38.61
CA PRO A 244 35.08 10.30 -38.11
C PRO A 244 36.34 9.49 -37.81
N SER A 245 36.52 9.09 -36.56
CA SER A 245 37.29 7.90 -36.21
C SER A 245 36.94 7.47 -34.79
N ASP A 246 36.22 6.35 -34.73
CA ASP A 246 36.10 5.38 -33.62
C ASP A 246 34.63 4.98 -33.43
N ILE A 247 34.17 4.17 -34.39
CA ILE A 247 32.96 3.36 -34.27
C ILE A 247 33.21 2.36 -33.13
N ASP A 248 32.63 2.62 -31.96
CA ASP A 248 32.53 1.66 -30.87
C ASP A 248 31.71 0.44 -31.35
N ARG A 249 32.34 -0.73 -31.32
CA ARG A 249 31.81 -2.02 -31.82
C ARG A 249 30.77 -2.66 -30.88
N SER A 250 30.01 -1.89 -30.11
CA SER A 250 29.09 -2.39 -29.09
C SER A 250 27.60 -2.47 -29.51
N GLN A 251 27.24 -2.05 -30.73
CA GLN A 251 25.85 -2.05 -31.22
C GLN A 251 25.42 -3.28 -32.05
N LYS A 252 26.26 -4.31 -32.22
CA LYS A 252 26.04 -5.31 -33.28
C LYS A 252 24.87 -6.31 -33.12
N ASP A 253 24.25 -6.45 -31.94
CA ASP A 253 23.30 -7.56 -31.69
C ASP A 253 21.93 -7.14 -31.12
N LYS A 254 21.55 -5.84 -31.19
CA LYS A 254 20.19 -5.40 -30.82
C LYS A 254 19.34 -5.26 -32.07
N GLU A 255 18.28 -6.06 -32.17
CA GLU A 255 17.35 -6.03 -33.29
C GLU A 255 16.04 -5.37 -32.84
N TYR A 256 15.68 -4.25 -33.48
CA TYR A 256 14.42 -3.57 -33.23
C TYR A 256 13.36 -4.12 -34.17
N SER A 257 12.26 -4.63 -33.61
CA SER A 257 11.15 -5.16 -34.38
C SER A 257 9.91 -4.29 -34.16
N ILE A 258 9.30 -3.89 -35.28
CA ILE A 258 8.00 -3.24 -35.32
C ILE A 258 7.10 -4.17 -36.14
N THR A 259 6.08 -4.70 -35.49
CA THR A 259 5.08 -5.56 -36.14
C THR A 259 3.79 -4.77 -36.31
N THR A 260 3.32 -4.62 -37.55
CA THR A 260 2.00 -4.05 -37.84
C THR A 260 1.04 -5.17 -38.17
N PHE A 261 -0.04 -5.29 -37.41
CA PHE A 261 -1.07 -6.31 -37.61
C PHE A 261 -2.06 -5.89 -38.71
N SER A 262 -2.74 -6.87 -39.32
CA SER A 262 -3.71 -6.64 -40.41
C SER A 262 -4.90 -5.76 -40.01
N ASN A 263 -5.19 -5.65 -38.71
CA ASN A 263 -6.21 -4.77 -38.15
C ASN A 263 -5.73 -3.31 -37.93
N GLY A 264 -4.44 -3.03 -38.17
CA GLY A 264 -3.81 -1.72 -38.00
C GLY A 264 -3.15 -1.48 -36.64
N ASP A 265 -3.12 -2.47 -35.75
CA ASP A 265 -2.41 -2.37 -34.47
C ASP A 265 -0.89 -2.45 -34.69
N ILE A 266 -0.10 -1.79 -33.83
CA ILE A 266 1.37 -1.77 -33.91
C ILE A 266 1.95 -2.35 -32.63
N TYR A 267 2.96 -3.20 -32.74
CA TYR A 267 3.74 -3.72 -31.60
C TYR A 267 5.22 -3.45 -31.81
N GLU A 268 5.84 -2.81 -30.83
CA GLU A 268 7.27 -2.48 -30.81
C GLU A 268 7.98 -3.26 -29.71
N VAL A 269 9.10 -3.89 -30.05
CA VAL A 269 9.90 -4.65 -29.09
C VAL A 269 11.36 -4.73 -29.56
N THR A 270 12.28 -4.77 -28.61
CA THR A 270 13.70 -5.00 -28.89
C THR A 270 14.04 -6.45 -28.61
N TYR A 271 14.77 -7.09 -29.51
CA TYR A 271 15.33 -8.42 -29.35
C TYR A 271 16.85 -8.34 -29.21
N LYS A 272 17.43 -9.31 -28.52
CA LYS A 272 18.87 -9.58 -28.50
C LYS A 272 19.07 -11.07 -28.63
N ASN A 273 19.80 -11.51 -29.67
CA ASN A 273 20.04 -12.92 -29.98
C ASN A 273 18.74 -13.76 -30.11
N GLY A 274 17.68 -13.18 -30.67
CA GLY A 274 16.37 -13.85 -30.82
C GLY A 274 15.50 -13.88 -29.55
N GLU A 275 16.00 -13.42 -28.40
CA GLU A 275 15.24 -13.29 -27.15
C GLU A 275 14.70 -11.87 -26.96
N LYS A 276 13.46 -11.75 -26.45
CA LYS A 276 12.83 -10.45 -26.16
C LYS A 276 13.59 -9.74 -25.04
N LEU A 277 14.06 -8.53 -25.33
CA LEU A 277 14.77 -7.66 -24.40
C LEU A 277 13.78 -6.68 -23.73
N GLY A 278 13.33 -7.00 -22.51
CA GLY A 278 12.48 -6.13 -21.70
C GLY A 278 11.00 -6.11 -22.08
N TYR A 279 10.33 -4.98 -21.86
CA TYR A 279 8.90 -4.80 -22.18
C TYR A 279 8.68 -4.52 -23.67
N GLY A 280 7.55 -5.00 -24.21
CA GLY A 280 7.09 -4.56 -25.52
C GLY A 280 6.04 -3.46 -25.37
N THR A 281 5.90 -2.60 -26.38
CA THR A 281 4.89 -1.54 -26.42
C THR A 281 3.88 -1.86 -27.52
N PHE A 282 2.61 -1.96 -27.16
CA PHE A 282 1.49 -2.21 -28.04
C PHE A 282 0.66 -0.94 -28.23
N TYR A 283 0.43 -0.57 -29.48
CA TYR A 283 -0.35 0.58 -29.91
C TYR A 283 -1.58 0.08 -30.70
N PRO A 284 -2.69 -0.20 -30.02
CA PRO A 284 -3.93 -0.56 -30.69
C PRO A 284 -4.54 0.63 -31.42
N LYS A 285 -5.23 0.35 -32.53
CA LYS A 285 -5.93 1.33 -33.37
C LYS A 285 -6.96 2.18 -32.62
N ASN A 286 -7.43 1.72 -31.47
CA ASN A 286 -8.37 2.43 -30.61
C ASN A 286 -7.75 3.56 -29.75
N GLY A 287 -6.43 3.82 -29.89
CA GLY A 287 -5.84 5.11 -29.48
C GLY A 287 -5.26 5.18 -28.06
N TYR A 288 -4.86 4.04 -27.47
CA TYR A 288 -4.01 4.01 -26.27
C TYR A 288 -2.67 3.33 -26.56
N ALA A 289 -1.69 3.50 -25.67
CA ALA A 289 -0.44 2.74 -25.70
C ALA A 289 -0.38 1.85 -24.45
N TYR A 290 0.01 0.58 -24.61
CA TYR A 290 0.24 -0.35 -23.52
C TYR A 290 1.69 -0.82 -23.52
N LYS A 291 2.39 -0.69 -22.40
CA LYS A 291 3.76 -1.21 -22.23
C LYS A 291 3.74 -2.34 -21.20
N GLY A 292 4.12 -3.55 -21.60
CA GLY A 292 3.98 -4.74 -20.76
C GLY A 292 4.74 -5.99 -21.25
N TYR A 293 4.78 -7.02 -20.40
CA TYR A 293 5.53 -8.25 -20.67
C TYR A 293 4.84 -9.09 -21.76
N ASP A 294 3.51 -9.14 -21.75
CA ASP A 294 2.69 -9.82 -22.75
C ASP A 294 1.85 -8.79 -23.53
N ALA A 295 2.53 -8.12 -24.46
CA ALA A 295 1.98 -7.04 -25.28
C ALA A 295 1.85 -7.45 -26.77
N SER A 296 1.99 -8.74 -27.07
CA SER A 296 2.14 -9.24 -28.45
C SER A 296 0.87 -9.15 -29.29
N THR A 297 -0.32 -9.13 -28.67
CA THR A 297 -1.61 -9.08 -29.38
C THR A 297 -2.68 -8.26 -28.66
N ARG A 298 -2.63 -8.22 -27.32
CA ARG A 298 -3.50 -7.43 -26.43
C ARG A 298 -2.73 -7.07 -25.16
N ALA A 299 -3.25 -6.15 -24.35
CA ALA A 299 -2.67 -5.89 -23.04
C ALA A 299 -2.98 -7.06 -22.09
N ASN A 300 -1.96 -7.85 -21.77
CA ASN A 300 -2.02 -8.97 -20.85
C ASN A 300 -0.84 -8.93 -19.86
N GLY A 301 -1.12 -9.33 -18.61
CA GLY A 301 -0.14 -9.28 -17.53
C GLY A 301 0.13 -7.87 -17.03
N THR A 302 1.21 -7.71 -16.28
CA THR A 302 1.55 -6.43 -15.64
C THR A 302 2.09 -5.43 -16.66
N GLY A 303 1.53 -4.21 -16.64
CA GLY A 303 2.01 -3.15 -17.51
C GLY A 303 1.38 -1.80 -17.20
N SER A 304 1.61 -0.85 -18.11
CA SER A 304 1.10 0.51 -18.05
C SER A 304 0.31 0.81 -19.31
N ARG A 305 -0.93 1.30 -19.17
CA ARG A 305 -1.77 1.77 -20.27
C ARG A 305 -1.91 3.28 -20.19
N ILE A 306 -1.54 4.00 -21.24
CA ILE A 306 -1.65 5.45 -21.36
C ILE A 306 -2.64 5.76 -22.48
N ARG A 307 -3.72 6.49 -22.16
CA ARG A 307 -4.73 6.93 -23.13
C ARG A 307 -4.32 8.26 -23.78
N SER A 308 -4.89 8.55 -24.94
CA SER A 308 -4.65 9.80 -25.68
C SER A 308 -4.99 11.08 -24.89
N ASN A 309 -5.92 10.99 -23.94
CA ASN A 309 -6.28 12.10 -23.05
C ASN A 309 -5.30 12.30 -21.87
N GLY A 310 -4.22 11.50 -21.79
CA GLY A 310 -3.24 11.56 -20.71
C GLY A 310 -3.58 10.69 -19.50
N ASP A 311 -4.75 10.04 -19.46
CA ASP A 311 -5.07 9.11 -18.38
C ASP A 311 -4.11 7.92 -18.41
N ARG A 312 -3.55 7.61 -17.24
CA ARG A 312 -2.60 6.52 -17.07
C ARG A 312 -3.15 5.49 -16.09
N CYS A 313 -3.15 4.23 -16.51
CA CYS A 313 -3.47 3.08 -15.68
C CYS A 313 -2.23 2.19 -15.54
N ASP A 314 -1.86 1.82 -14.32
CA ASP A 314 -0.77 0.87 -14.05
C ASP A 314 -1.31 -0.31 -13.25
N GLY A 315 -1.09 -1.53 -13.70
CA GLY A 315 -1.66 -2.70 -13.04
C GLY A 315 -1.57 -3.97 -13.87
N ASN A 316 -2.35 -4.96 -13.50
CA ASN A 316 -2.53 -6.17 -14.30
C ASN A 316 -3.64 -5.98 -15.33
N PHE A 317 -3.42 -6.56 -16.50
CA PHE A 317 -4.39 -6.57 -17.58
C PHE A 317 -4.72 -8.01 -17.96
N THR A 318 -5.99 -8.26 -18.24
CA THR A 318 -6.49 -9.52 -18.79
C THR A 318 -7.43 -9.17 -19.93
N ASP A 319 -7.13 -9.69 -21.13
CA ASP A 319 -7.86 -9.40 -22.36
C ASP A 319 -8.03 -7.89 -22.64
N GLY A 320 -6.99 -7.11 -22.39
CA GLY A 320 -7.00 -5.67 -22.64
C GLY A 320 -7.62 -4.82 -21.53
N LYS A 321 -8.26 -5.44 -20.53
CA LYS A 321 -8.94 -4.77 -19.43
C LYS A 321 -8.15 -4.88 -18.14
N MET A 322 -8.18 -3.83 -17.33
CA MET A 322 -7.52 -3.81 -16.04
C MET A 322 -8.25 -4.71 -15.04
N THR A 323 -7.48 -5.54 -14.35
CA THR A 323 -7.94 -6.52 -13.38
C THR A 323 -6.97 -6.57 -12.19
N GLY A 324 -7.46 -6.95 -11.02
CA GLY A 324 -6.64 -7.04 -9.82
C GLY A 324 -6.24 -5.66 -9.28
N TYR A 325 -5.11 -5.58 -8.57
CA TYR A 325 -4.68 -4.31 -7.97
C TYR A 325 -3.98 -3.41 -9.00
N GLY A 326 -4.33 -2.13 -9.02
CA GLY A 326 -3.78 -1.17 -9.95
C GLY A 326 -4.07 0.28 -9.56
N SER A 327 -3.45 1.20 -10.27
CA SER A 327 -3.65 2.64 -10.11
C SER A 327 -4.18 3.26 -11.40
N LEU A 328 -5.02 4.28 -11.25
CA LEU A 328 -5.42 5.20 -12.30
C LEU A 328 -5.02 6.61 -11.87
N SER A 329 -4.37 7.33 -12.76
CA SER A 329 -4.17 8.77 -12.68
C SER A 329 -4.83 9.41 -13.88
N ARG A 330 -5.82 10.27 -13.64
CA ARG A 330 -6.53 10.99 -14.69
C ARG A 330 -5.94 12.38 -14.89
N ALA A 331 -6.09 12.90 -16.11
CA ALA A 331 -5.63 14.25 -16.44
C ALA A 331 -6.35 15.36 -15.63
N ASP A 332 -7.56 15.09 -15.14
CA ASP A 332 -8.33 15.99 -14.26
C ASP A 332 -7.84 16.00 -12.80
N GLY A 333 -6.76 15.28 -12.49
CA GLY A 333 -6.17 15.19 -11.15
C GLY A 333 -6.83 14.16 -10.24
N TYR A 334 -7.86 13.44 -10.71
CA TYR A 334 -8.38 12.28 -9.99
C TYR A 334 -7.38 11.14 -10.00
N THR A 335 -7.13 10.56 -8.83
CA THR A 335 -6.36 9.32 -8.70
C THR A 335 -7.18 8.26 -8.00
N TYR A 336 -7.01 7.02 -8.43
CA TYR A 336 -7.54 5.84 -7.77
C TYR A 336 -6.42 4.81 -7.61
N VAL A 337 -6.29 4.23 -6.42
CA VAL A 337 -5.40 3.11 -6.16
C VAL A 337 -6.18 2.04 -5.43
N GLY A 338 -6.33 0.87 -6.02
CA GLY A 338 -7.16 -0.16 -5.43
C GLY A 338 -7.38 -1.33 -6.35
N HIS A 339 -8.45 -2.08 -6.09
CA HIS A 339 -8.80 -3.24 -6.89
C HIS A 339 -9.65 -2.86 -8.10
N TRP A 340 -9.42 -3.57 -9.20
CA TRP A 340 -10.05 -3.37 -10.50
C TRP A 340 -10.66 -4.67 -10.99
N THR A 341 -11.81 -4.55 -11.62
CA THR A 341 -12.44 -5.64 -12.37
C THR A 341 -12.96 -5.06 -13.68
N CYS A 342 -12.45 -5.57 -14.80
CA CYS A 342 -12.88 -5.13 -16.14
C CYS A 342 -12.85 -3.60 -16.32
N ASP A 343 -11.72 -2.95 -16.03
CA ASP A 343 -11.52 -1.49 -16.12
C ASP A 343 -12.36 -0.63 -15.15
N LYS A 344 -13.02 -1.25 -14.16
CA LYS A 344 -13.80 -0.55 -13.14
C LYS A 344 -13.22 -0.79 -11.74
N PRO A 345 -13.09 0.25 -10.90
CA PRO A 345 -12.85 0.10 -9.47
C PRO A 345 -13.82 -0.93 -8.86
N ASN A 346 -13.31 -1.94 -8.17
CA ASN A 346 -14.12 -3.01 -7.60
C ASN A 346 -13.37 -3.68 -6.45
N GLY A 347 -13.95 -3.67 -5.25
CA GLY A 347 -13.27 -3.96 -3.99
C GLY A 347 -12.70 -2.71 -3.33
N ASN A 348 -11.78 -2.86 -2.37
CA ASN A 348 -11.25 -1.72 -1.63
C ASN A 348 -10.28 -0.88 -2.47
N GLY A 349 -10.38 0.44 -2.32
CA GLY A 349 -9.47 1.38 -2.95
C GLY A 349 -9.53 2.77 -2.34
N ASN A 350 -8.51 3.54 -2.69
CA ASN A 350 -8.32 4.92 -2.27
C ASN A 350 -8.51 5.83 -3.49
N SER A 351 -9.44 6.77 -3.39
CA SER A 351 -9.68 7.82 -4.38
C SER A 351 -9.24 9.16 -3.83
N THR A 352 -8.54 9.94 -4.65
CA THR A 352 -8.22 11.34 -4.34
C THR A 352 -8.64 12.21 -5.50
N TRP A 353 -9.34 13.31 -5.22
CA TRP A 353 -9.78 14.27 -6.22
C TRP A 353 -8.86 15.49 -6.21
N ALA A 354 -8.80 16.22 -7.33
CA ALA A 354 -7.96 17.41 -7.48
C ALA A 354 -8.27 18.52 -6.46
N ASN A 355 -9.51 18.57 -5.95
CA ASN A 355 -9.92 19.51 -4.91
C ASN A 355 -9.42 19.13 -3.50
N GLY A 356 -8.67 18.04 -3.35
CA GLY A 356 -8.15 17.55 -2.07
C GLY A 356 -9.09 16.61 -1.31
N ASN A 357 -10.29 16.34 -1.82
CA ASN A 357 -11.16 15.32 -1.24
C ASN A 357 -10.47 13.95 -1.34
N HIS A 358 -10.72 13.10 -0.34
CA HIS A 358 -10.17 11.76 -0.25
C HIS A 358 -11.25 10.77 0.18
N TYR A 359 -11.20 9.57 -0.39
CA TYR A 359 -12.07 8.46 -0.02
C TYR A 359 -11.24 7.19 0.10
N GLU A 360 -11.42 6.48 1.19
CA GLU A 360 -10.87 5.15 1.44
C GLU A 360 -12.03 4.20 1.72
N GLY A 361 -12.19 3.16 0.92
CA GLY A 361 -13.26 2.21 1.16
C GLY A 361 -13.57 1.33 -0.02
N SER A 362 -14.77 0.77 0.01
CA SER A 362 -15.22 -0.25 -0.93
C SER A 362 -15.83 0.38 -2.19
N HIS A 363 -15.52 -0.23 -3.33
CA HIS A 363 -16.11 0.11 -4.63
C HIS A 363 -16.80 -1.12 -5.22
N GLU A 364 -17.89 -0.90 -5.93
CA GLU A 364 -18.57 -1.94 -6.70
C GLU A 364 -18.80 -1.42 -8.13
N TYR A 365 -18.17 -2.09 -9.10
CA TYR A 365 -18.24 -1.74 -10.53
C TYR A 365 -18.11 -0.24 -10.86
N GLY A 366 -17.16 0.42 -10.20
CA GLY A 366 -16.79 1.81 -10.42
C GLY A 366 -17.54 2.81 -9.55
N LYS A 367 -18.49 2.36 -8.73
CA LYS A 367 -19.20 3.20 -7.76
C LYS A 367 -18.66 2.96 -6.37
N ILE A 368 -18.70 3.98 -5.52
CA ILE A 368 -18.46 3.82 -4.08
C ILE A 368 -19.63 3.03 -3.49
N HIS A 369 -19.38 1.89 -2.85
CA HIS A 369 -20.42 1.01 -2.34
C HIS A 369 -19.87 0.12 -1.21
N GLY A 370 -20.63 -0.11 -0.15
CA GLY A 370 -20.19 -0.83 1.04
C GLY A 370 -19.59 0.13 2.08
N LYS A 371 -18.60 -0.33 2.86
CA LYS A 371 -18.02 0.51 3.92
C LYS A 371 -16.92 1.41 3.40
N GLY A 372 -16.87 2.64 3.90
CA GLY A 372 -15.78 3.56 3.60
C GLY A 372 -15.75 4.82 4.44
N LYS A 373 -14.68 5.57 4.25
CA LYS A 373 -14.39 6.83 4.89
C LYS A 373 -14.14 7.90 3.82
N PHE A 374 -14.92 8.96 3.87
CA PHE A 374 -14.76 10.16 3.06
C PHE A 374 -14.21 11.29 3.92
N SER A 375 -13.20 11.99 3.42
CA SER A 375 -12.63 13.19 4.01
C SER A 375 -12.66 14.30 2.97
N SER A 376 -13.37 15.39 3.27
CA SER A 376 -13.36 16.57 2.42
C SER A 376 -12.12 17.42 2.69
N ALA A 377 -11.69 18.21 1.70
CA ALA A 377 -10.61 19.18 1.87
C ALA A 377 -10.92 20.27 2.93
N ASN A 378 -12.20 20.50 3.23
CA ASN A 378 -12.65 21.48 4.22
C ASN A 378 -12.63 20.94 5.66
N GLY A 379 -12.32 19.65 5.87
CA GLY A 379 -12.24 19.02 7.19
C GLY A 379 -13.45 18.19 7.60
N ASP A 380 -14.57 18.23 6.84
CA ASP A 380 -15.70 17.33 7.07
C ASP A 380 -15.28 15.88 6.78
N THR A 381 -15.71 14.95 7.63
CA THR A 381 -15.49 13.52 7.45
C THR A 381 -16.78 12.73 7.59
N TYR A 382 -16.86 11.62 6.86
CA TYR A 382 -17.90 10.61 7.00
C TYR A 382 -17.25 9.23 7.04
N GLU A 383 -17.68 8.36 7.94
CA GLU A 383 -17.24 6.97 8.01
C GLU A 383 -18.46 6.08 8.26
N GLY A 384 -18.74 5.14 7.36
CA GLY A 384 -19.92 4.31 7.47
C GLY A 384 -20.26 3.52 6.22
N ASP A 385 -21.50 3.06 6.17
CA ASP A 385 -22.09 2.33 5.06
C ASP A 385 -22.48 3.29 3.91
N LEU A 386 -22.14 2.93 2.68
CA LEU A 386 -22.42 3.70 1.47
C LEU A 386 -23.12 2.84 0.42
N VAL A 387 -24.04 3.45 -0.33
CA VAL A 387 -24.68 2.86 -1.51
C VAL A 387 -24.58 3.89 -2.64
N ASP A 388 -23.93 3.51 -3.73
CA ASP A 388 -23.75 4.37 -4.93
C ASP A 388 -23.18 5.77 -4.59
N GLY A 389 -22.24 5.80 -3.65
CA GLY A 389 -21.54 7.01 -3.21
C GLY A 389 -22.29 7.86 -2.19
N LYS A 390 -23.49 7.44 -1.76
CA LYS A 390 -24.28 8.14 -0.74
C LYS A 390 -24.22 7.41 0.59
N ALA A 391 -24.19 8.14 1.69
CA ALA A 391 -24.31 7.56 3.02
C ALA A 391 -25.67 6.86 3.17
N HIS A 392 -25.64 5.57 3.52
CA HIS A 392 -26.83 4.73 3.63
C HIS A 392 -26.54 3.57 4.60
N GLY A 393 -27.33 3.41 5.67
CA GLY A 393 -27.04 2.47 6.76
C GLY A 393 -26.39 3.17 7.95
N GLN A 394 -25.52 2.51 8.71
CA GLN A 394 -24.90 3.09 9.90
C GLN A 394 -23.68 3.94 9.53
N GLY A 395 -23.52 5.10 10.17
CA GLY A 395 -22.34 5.92 9.95
C GLY A 395 -22.10 6.99 11.02
N VAL A 396 -20.93 7.62 10.91
CA VAL A 396 -20.50 8.76 11.69
C VAL A 396 -20.11 9.87 10.73
N ARG A 397 -20.75 11.04 10.86
CA ARG A 397 -20.36 12.27 10.16
C ARG A 397 -19.82 13.27 11.17
N ILE A 398 -18.66 13.84 10.91
CA ILE A 398 -18.04 14.90 11.71
C ILE A 398 -17.85 16.10 10.79
N TRP A 399 -18.38 17.24 11.17
CA TRP A 399 -18.23 18.48 10.43
C TRP A 399 -17.03 19.27 10.94
N ALA A 400 -16.46 20.12 10.09
CA ALA A 400 -15.29 20.93 10.41
C ALA A 400 -15.51 21.92 11.57
N ASP A 401 -16.77 22.29 11.82
CA ASP A 401 -17.18 23.13 12.96
C ASP A 401 -17.25 22.38 14.30
N GLY A 402 -16.99 21.07 14.30
CA GLY A 402 -17.01 20.21 15.47
C GLY A 402 -18.35 19.54 15.75
N ASP A 403 -19.40 19.81 14.96
CA ASP A 403 -20.62 19.01 15.02
C ASP A 403 -20.31 17.54 14.66
N GLN A 404 -21.06 16.62 15.25
CA GLN A 404 -20.94 15.19 14.97
C GLN A 404 -22.30 14.52 15.00
N TYR A 405 -22.56 13.66 14.03
CA TYR A 405 -23.70 12.74 14.04
C TYR A 405 -23.22 11.30 13.98
N LYS A 406 -23.81 10.43 14.79
CA LYS A 406 -23.63 8.98 14.76
C LYS A 406 -24.99 8.30 14.76
N GLY A 407 -25.32 7.57 13.70
CA GLY A 407 -26.61 6.91 13.56
C GLY A 407 -26.87 6.44 12.13
N GLU A 408 -28.15 6.23 11.83
CA GLU A 408 -28.59 5.76 10.52
C GLU A 408 -28.66 6.88 9.47
N PHE A 409 -28.39 6.51 8.23
CA PHE A 409 -28.49 7.36 7.05
C PHE A 409 -29.34 6.68 5.98
N ILE A 410 -30.06 7.48 5.20
CA ILE A 410 -30.69 7.06 3.94
C ILE A 410 -30.46 8.19 2.93
N ASP A 411 -29.77 7.88 1.82
CA ASP A 411 -29.48 8.81 0.73
C ASP A 411 -28.87 10.13 1.22
N ASP A 412 -27.78 10.05 1.98
CA ASP A 412 -27.03 11.16 2.59
C ASP A 412 -27.72 11.92 3.73
N LYS A 413 -28.95 11.55 4.08
CA LYS A 413 -29.74 12.20 5.13
C LYS A 413 -29.76 11.38 6.40
N LYS A 414 -29.67 12.04 7.56
CA LYS A 414 -29.87 11.42 8.88
C LYS A 414 -31.28 10.83 8.94
N HIS A 415 -31.37 9.58 9.34
CA HIS A 415 -32.61 8.81 9.44
C HIS A 415 -32.56 7.89 10.67
N GLY A 416 -33.65 7.22 11.01
CA GLY A 416 -33.66 6.18 12.05
C GLY A 416 -33.20 6.67 13.42
N ARG A 417 -32.51 5.82 14.18
CA ARG A 417 -31.95 6.19 15.49
C ARG A 417 -30.57 6.83 15.33
N GLY A 418 -30.33 7.93 16.05
CA GLY A 418 -29.01 8.56 16.05
C GLY A 418 -28.77 9.60 17.14
N THR A 419 -27.50 9.81 17.42
CA THR A 419 -27.00 10.84 18.33
C THR A 419 -26.32 11.95 17.54
N TYR A 420 -26.71 13.20 17.80
CA TYR A 420 -26.06 14.40 17.29
C TYR A 420 -25.42 15.16 18.45
N ASN A 421 -24.11 15.33 18.42
CA ASN A 421 -23.36 16.19 19.32
C ASN A 421 -23.10 17.51 18.58
N TYR A 422 -23.53 18.63 19.17
CA TYR A 422 -23.26 19.94 18.63
C TYR A 422 -21.90 20.43 19.13
N GLY A 423 -21.11 21.10 18.31
CA GLY A 423 -19.80 21.65 18.66
C GLY A 423 -19.87 22.65 19.82
N ASN A 424 -21.03 23.28 20.04
CA ASN A 424 -21.30 24.15 21.19
C ASN A 424 -21.60 23.40 22.51
N GLY A 425 -21.52 22.06 22.53
CA GLY A 425 -21.77 21.22 23.71
C GLY A 425 -23.22 20.78 23.90
N GLY A 426 -24.13 21.14 22.99
CA GLY A 426 -25.48 20.55 22.91
C GLY A 426 -25.44 19.08 22.48
N LYS A 427 -26.51 18.34 22.74
CA LYS A 427 -26.64 16.94 22.31
C LYS A 427 -28.09 16.56 22.06
N TYR A 428 -28.35 15.83 20.98
CA TYR A 428 -29.61 15.14 20.75
C TYR A 428 -29.39 13.63 20.64
N ASN A 429 -30.25 12.83 21.26
CA ASN A 429 -30.30 11.38 21.07
C ASN A 429 -31.75 10.96 20.83
N GLY A 430 -32.07 10.44 19.65
CA GLY A 430 -33.44 10.08 19.33
C GLY A 430 -33.65 9.71 17.88
N ASP A 431 -34.90 9.83 17.45
CA ASP A 431 -35.36 9.46 16.11
C ASP A 431 -35.17 10.61 15.10
N TRP A 432 -34.76 10.25 13.89
CA TRP A 432 -34.47 11.16 12.78
C TRP A 432 -35.27 10.75 11.54
N ALA A 433 -35.74 11.75 10.79
CA ALA A 433 -36.28 11.55 9.46
C ALA A 433 -35.92 12.74 8.57
N ASN A 434 -35.23 12.46 7.45
CA ASN A 434 -34.84 13.45 6.46
C ASN A 434 -34.12 14.66 7.08
N ASP A 435 -33.04 14.38 7.83
CA ASP A 435 -32.21 15.37 8.55
C ASP A 435 -32.87 16.12 9.71
N LYS A 436 -34.12 15.78 10.05
CA LYS A 436 -34.88 16.44 11.12
C LYS A 436 -35.13 15.49 12.28
N MET A 437 -35.04 16.00 13.51
CA MET A 437 -35.53 15.31 14.70
C MET A 437 -37.02 14.98 14.50
N ASN A 438 -37.40 13.71 14.61
CA ASN A 438 -38.75 13.24 14.29
C ASN A 438 -39.02 11.92 14.99
N GLY A 439 -40.06 11.83 15.83
CA GLY A 439 -40.26 10.70 16.74
C GLY A 439 -39.85 11.05 18.17
N TYR A 440 -39.42 10.08 18.97
CA TYR A 440 -39.05 10.32 20.37
C TYR A 440 -37.55 10.57 20.53
N GLY A 441 -37.18 11.52 21.39
CA GLY A 441 -35.77 11.78 21.68
C GLY A 441 -35.52 12.64 22.91
N VAL A 442 -34.24 12.79 23.23
CA VAL A 442 -33.71 13.61 24.32
C VAL A 442 -32.79 14.68 23.74
N LEU A 443 -33.17 15.95 23.88
CA LEU A 443 -32.38 17.12 23.50
C LEU A 443 -31.83 17.79 24.77
N GLN A 444 -30.52 17.90 24.86
CA GLN A 444 -29.80 18.67 25.86
C GLN A 444 -29.19 19.90 25.21
N TRP A 445 -29.50 21.08 25.74
CA TRP A 445 -28.88 22.33 25.30
C TRP A 445 -27.54 22.56 26.01
N PRO A 446 -26.66 23.43 25.49
CA PRO A 446 -25.42 23.83 26.16
C PRO A 446 -25.63 24.32 27.60
N SER A 447 -26.78 24.97 27.85
CA SER A 447 -27.20 25.44 29.18
C SER A 447 -27.50 24.33 30.19
N LYS A 448 -27.40 23.05 29.79
CA LYS A 448 -27.81 21.86 30.57
C LYS A 448 -29.32 21.72 30.79
N THR A 449 -30.13 22.56 30.13
CA THR A 449 -31.57 22.28 29.99
C THR A 449 -31.73 21.00 29.17
N VAL A 450 -32.71 20.16 29.51
CA VAL A 450 -32.98 18.87 28.85
C VAL A 450 -34.46 18.77 28.51
N TYR A 451 -34.79 18.37 27.29
CA TYR A 451 -36.13 17.98 26.88
C TYR A 451 -36.13 16.51 26.48
N ALA A 452 -37.00 15.71 27.09
CA ALA A 452 -37.26 14.32 26.70
C ALA A 452 -38.72 14.19 26.26
N GLY A 453 -38.97 13.85 25.00
CA GLY A 453 -40.32 13.83 24.45
C GLY A 453 -40.37 13.63 22.96
N SER A 454 -41.55 13.86 22.39
CA SER A 454 -41.75 13.70 20.95
C SER A 454 -41.31 14.95 20.15
N PHE A 455 -40.95 14.72 18.89
CA PHE A 455 -40.50 15.70 17.91
C PHE A 455 -41.20 15.46 16.57
N LYS A 456 -41.45 16.54 15.83
CA LYS A 456 -41.97 16.49 14.46
C LYS A 456 -41.31 17.60 13.64
N ASN A 457 -40.67 17.22 12.53
CA ASN A 457 -39.98 18.16 11.63
C ASN A 457 -39.00 19.10 12.35
N GLY A 458 -38.23 18.57 13.31
CA GLY A 458 -37.21 19.32 14.05
C GLY A 458 -37.74 20.14 15.23
N LYS A 459 -39.05 20.09 15.51
CA LYS A 459 -39.69 20.86 16.59
C LYS A 459 -40.24 19.93 17.66
N ARG A 460 -40.20 20.35 18.93
CA ARG A 460 -40.87 19.66 20.02
C ARG A 460 -42.36 19.56 19.73
N HIS A 461 -42.92 18.37 19.90
CA HIS A 461 -44.31 18.06 19.58
C HIS A 461 -44.82 16.95 20.48
N GLY A 462 -46.13 16.84 20.71
CA GLY A 462 -46.71 15.78 21.53
C GLY A 462 -46.26 15.83 22.99
N VAL A 463 -46.32 14.70 23.69
CA VAL A 463 -45.99 14.63 25.12
C VAL A 463 -44.47 14.73 25.33
N GLY A 464 -44.06 15.50 26.34
CA GLY A 464 -42.66 15.64 26.73
C GLY A 464 -42.44 16.27 28.11
N LYS A 465 -41.21 16.15 28.58
CA LYS A 465 -40.69 16.64 29.86
C LYS A 465 -39.50 17.56 29.62
N LEU A 466 -39.61 18.82 30.02
CA LEU A 466 -38.54 19.81 30.00
C LEU A 466 -37.99 19.99 31.42
N ILE A 467 -36.68 19.84 31.58
CA ILE A 467 -35.94 20.03 32.83
C ILE A 467 -35.00 21.20 32.61
N PHE A 468 -35.27 22.32 33.27
CA PHE A 468 -34.42 23.50 33.21
C PHE A 468 -33.11 23.28 33.97
N ALA A 469 -32.08 24.07 33.65
CA ALA A 469 -30.78 23.99 34.31
C ALA A 469 -30.83 24.15 35.84
N ASN A 470 -31.83 24.88 36.36
CA ASN A 470 -32.08 25.07 37.79
C ASN A 470 -32.89 23.93 38.43
N GLY A 471 -33.15 22.84 37.71
CA GLY A 471 -33.91 21.68 38.18
C GLY A 471 -35.43 21.82 38.09
N LYS A 472 -35.98 22.98 37.68
CA LYS A 472 -37.42 23.14 37.45
C LYS A 472 -37.86 22.16 36.35
N VAL A 473 -39.00 21.49 36.58
CA VAL A 473 -39.57 20.51 35.64
C VAL A 473 -40.88 21.03 35.07
N GLN A 474 -41.08 20.86 33.76
CA GLN A 474 -42.32 21.15 33.06
C GLN A 474 -42.69 19.95 32.19
N ASN A 475 -43.77 19.25 32.57
CA ASN A 475 -44.32 18.11 31.86
C ASN A 475 -45.60 18.54 31.15
N GLY A 476 -45.83 18.08 29.93
CA GLY A 476 -47.07 18.36 29.22
C GLY A 476 -46.95 18.13 27.72
N THR A 477 -47.89 18.70 26.97
CA THR A 477 -47.99 18.57 25.52
C THR A 477 -47.39 19.78 24.81
N TRP A 478 -46.67 19.55 23.71
CA TRP A 478 -46.01 20.56 22.89
C TRP A 478 -46.56 20.60 21.47
N GLU A 479 -46.65 21.78 20.88
CA GLU A 479 -46.95 21.96 19.47
C GLU A 479 -46.03 23.01 18.83
N LYS A 480 -45.23 22.59 17.84
CA LYS A 480 -44.30 23.48 17.10
C LYS A 480 -43.43 24.31 18.06
N ASP A 481 -42.81 23.64 19.04
CA ASP A 481 -41.99 24.22 20.11
C ASP A 481 -42.72 25.05 21.19
N LYS A 482 -44.04 25.16 21.13
CA LYS A 482 -44.86 25.83 22.15
C LYS A 482 -45.44 24.84 23.13
N PHE A 483 -45.35 25.14 24.43
CA PHE A 483 -46.01 24.37 25.48
C PHE A 483 -47.52 24.67 25.49
N ILE A 484 -48.35 23.64 25.57
CA ILE A 484 -49.81 23.76 25.48
C ILE A 484 -50.48 23.51 26.83
N SER A 485 -50.28 22.33 27.44
CA SER A 485 -50.98 21.89 28.66
C SER A 485 -50.23 20.80 29.39
#